data_AF-A0A7S3KNV3-F1
#
_entry.id   AF-A0A7S3KNV3-F1
#
_cell.length_a   1.000
_cell.length_b   1.000
_cell.length_c   1.000
_cell.angle_alpha   90.00
_cell.angle_beta   90.00
_cell.angle_gamma   90.00
#
_symmetry.space_group_name_H-M   'P 1'
#
loop_
_entity.id
_entity.type
_entity.pdbx_description
1 polymer ?
#
loop_
_entity_poly.entity_id
_entity_poly.type
_entity_poly.pdbx_seq_one_letter_code
_entity_poly.pdbx_strand_id
1 'polypeptide(L)'
;KNDFIGDTQLNLILPIEDAALTNKPISLNKRYYESFLRDYMNGDPLLFDDDESFWIDLKDKRGQQNGKLKVKIDIVPKEHAESFIVGDGRSEPNHSPYLPPPVGRIVWSLNPWTMLNQCVAPGARNKVICAICCILCLVIFFLLLPNIMGEVIAGIIV
;
A
#
# COMPACT_ATOMS: atom_id res chain seq x y z
N LYS A 1 4.89 15.93 -23.97
CA LYS A 1 3.67 15.40 -23.31
C LYS A 1 3.69 16.00 -21.91
N ASN A 2 2.81 16.93 -21.59
CA ASN A 2 2.88 17.68 -20.33
C ASN A 2 2.18 16.87 -19.23
N ASP A 3 2.96 16.16 -18.40
CA ASP A 3 2.49 15.37 -17.26
C ASP A 3 2.10 16.24 -16.05
N PHE A 4 1.58 17.45 -16.31
CA PHE A 4 1.17 18.38 -15.26
C PHE A 4 -0.24 18.01 -14.77
N ILE A 5 -0.33 17.52 -13.53
CA ILE A 5 -1.58 17.07 -12.92
C ILE A 5 -2.32 18.25 -12.25
N GLY A 6 -1.58 19.21 -11.67
CA GLY A 6 -2.11 20.42 -11.05
C GLY A 6 -1.10 21.07 -10.11
N ASP A 7 -1.41 22.25 -9.62
CA ASP A 7 -0.64 22.98 -8.63
C ASP A 7 -1.51 23.51 -7.48
N THR A 8 -0.91 23.56 -6.29
CA THR A 8 -1.46 24.20 -5.10
C THR A 8 -0.30 24.79 -4.30
N GLN A 9 -0.49 25.98 -3.74
CA GLN A 9 0.52 26.66 -2.93
C GLN A 9 0.10 26.64 -1.46
N LEU A 10 1.03 26.26 -0.58
CA LEU A 10 0.86 26.29 0.88
C LEU A 10 1.87 27.27 1.47
N ASN A 11 1.40 28.14 2.35
CA ASN A 11 2.27 29.06 3.06
C ASN A 11 2.84 28.38 4.31
N LEU A 12 4.15 28.10 4.29
CA LEU A 12 4.88 27.43 5.37
C LEU A 12 5.85 28.38 6.09
N ILE A 13 5.74 29.69 5.90
CA ILE A 13 6.69 30.67 6.48
C ILE A 13 6.72 30.55 8.01
N LEU A 14 5.55 30.52 8.66
CA LEU A 14 5.45 30.44 10.12
C LEU A 14 6.16 29.20 10.72
N PRO A 15 5.88 27.97 10.27
CA PRO A 15 6.57 26.80 10.82
C PRO A 15 8.07 26.76 10.45
N ILE A 16 8.51 27.43 9.38
CA ILE A 16 9.94 27.60 9.09
C ILE A 16 10.59 28.54 10.11
N GLU A 17 9.95 29.66 10.43
CA GLU A 17 10.43 30.61 11.44
C GLU A 17 10.48 29.97 12.82
N ASP A 18 9.45 29.22 13.21
CA ASP A 18 9.41 28.50 14.49
C ASP A 18 10.52 27.44 14.57
N ALA A 19 10.77 26.70 13.48
CA ALA A 19 11.83 25.70 13.45
C ALA A 19 13.22 26.36 13.55
N ALA A 20 13.40 27.52 12.90
CA ALA A 20 14.63 28.30 12.96
C ALA A 20 14.88 28.88 14.36
N LEU A 21 13.84 29.36 15.04
CA LEU A 21 13.93 29.93 16.39
C LEU A 21 14.16 28.87 17.46
N THR A 22 13.48 27.72 17.35
CA THR A 22 13.56 26.66 18.36
C THR A 22 14.75 25.73 18.15
N ASN A 23 15.36 25.75 16.96
CA ASN A 23 16.35 24.78 16.49
C ASN A 23 15.91 23.32 16.73
N LYS A 24 14.60 23.08 16.64
CA LYS A 24 13.98 21.76 16.82
C LYS A 24 13.19 21.38 15.57
N PRO A 25 13.09 20.08 15.26
CA PRO A 25 12.22 19.62 14.18
C PRO A 25 10.75 19.90 14.55
N ILE A 26 9.99 20.42 13.59
CA ILE A 26 8.57 20.72 13.73
C ILE A 26 7.79 19.95 12.67
N SER A 27 6.84 19.13 13.13
CA SER A 27 5.90 18.41 12.29
C SER A 27 4.58 19.16 12.19
N LEU A 28 4.02 19.25 10.99
CA LEU A 28 2.76 19.96 10.75
C LEU A 28 1.57 19.07 11.13
N ASN A 29 1.31 19.01 12.44
CA ASN A 29 0.28 18.17 13.02
C ASN A 29 -1.05 18.92 13.13
N LYS A 30 -2.15 18.19 13.24
CA LYS A 30 -3.49 18.77 13.44
C LYS A 30 -3.54 19.78 14.59
N ARG A 31 -2.87 19.47 15.71
CA ARG A 31 -2.79 20.37 16.87
C ARG A 31 -2.09 21.69 16.54
N TYR A 32 -0.95 21.64 15.86
CA TYR A 32 -0.19 22.83 15.48
C TYR A 32 -0.97 23.68 14.47
N TYR A 33 -1.64 23.02 13.52
CA TYR A 33 -2.53 23.68 12.58
C TYR A 33 -3.67 24.42 13.27
N GLU A 34 -4.41 23.75 14.16
CA GLU A 34 -5.56 24.32 14.85
C GLU A 34 -5.18 25.46 15.81
N SER A 35 -3.99 25.41 16.42
CA SER A 35 -3.57 26.41 17.41
C SER A 35 -2.85 27.63 16.83
N PHE A 36 -2.10 27.47 15.73
CA PHE A 36 -1.23 28.53 15.22
C PHE A 36 -1.37 28.79 13.73
N LEU A 37 -1.57 27.77 12.90
CA LEU A 37 -1.53 27.94 11.44
C LEU A 37 -2.87 28.35 10.82
N ARG A 38 -3.99 27.99 11.45
CA ARG A 38 -5.34 28.20 10.90
C ARG A 38 -5.62 29.67 10.61
N ASP A 39 -5.19 30.57 11.48
CA ASP A 39 -5.44 32.01 11.35
C ASP A 39 -4.50 32.68 10.33
N TYR A 40 -3.37 32.05 10.03
CA TYR A 40 -2.36 32.55 9.08
C TYR A 40 -2.55 32.01 7.65
N MET A 41 -3.35 30.96 7.48
CA MET A 41 -3.68 30.39 6.18
C MET A 41 -4.85 31.13 5.52
N ASN A 42 -4.55 31.97 4.53
CA ASN A 42 -5.54 32.62 3.67
C ASN A 42 -6.05 31.66 2.57
N GLY A 43 -6.66 30.53 2.96
CA GLY A 43 -7.09 29.50 2.02
C GLY A 43 -8.10 28.50 2.58
N ASP A 44 -8.36 27.46 1.79
CA ASP A 44 -9.21 26.34 2.19
C ASP A 44 -8.60 25.61 3.40
N PRO A 45 -9.40 25.22 4.42
CA PRO A 45 -8.86 24.57 5.60
C PRO A 45 -8.25 23.21 5.23
N LEU A 46 -7.12 22.88 5.86
CA LEU A 46 -6.51 21.55 5.69
C LEU A 46 -7.43 20.46 6.24
N LEU A 47 -7.69 19.46 5.39
CA LEU A 47 -8.47 18.29 5.75
C LEU A 47 -7.52 17.19 6.22
N PHE A 48 -7.35 17.08 7.54
CA PHE A 48 -6.52 16.05 8.15
C PHE A 48 -7.21 14.68 8.07
N ASP A 49 -6.46 13.68 7.61
CA ASP A 49 -6.86 12.27 7.59
C ASP A 49 -6.39 11.58 8.87
N ASP A 50 -5.14 11.85 9.25
CA ASP A 50 -4.50 11.41 10.48
C ASP A 50 -3.96 12.64 11.25
N ASP A 51 -3.41 12.44 12.46
CA ASP A 51 -2.85 13.55 13.26
C ASP A 51 -1.66 14.26 12.59
N GLU A 52 -0.96 13.58 11.67
CA GLU A 52 0.25 14.07 11.01
C GLU A 52 0.12 14.24 9.49
N SER A 53 -1.00 13.81 8.89
CA SER A 53 -1.16 13.81 7.43
C SER A 53 -2.49 14.41 7.00
N PHE A 54 -2.44 15.17 5.92
CA PHE A 54 -3.59 15.93 5.42
C PHE A 54 -3.69 15.88 3.90
N TRP A 55 -4.92 16.09 3.43
CA TRP A 55 -5.26 16.13 2.01
C TRP A 55 -5.18 17.55 1.48
N ILE A 56 -4.54 17.69 0.32
CA ILE A 56 -4.45 18.92 -0.45
C ILE A 56 -5.16 18.69 -1.78
N ASP A 57 -6.14 19.54 -2.09
CA ASP A 57 -6.80 19.52 -3.40
C ASP A 57 -5.87 20.18 -4.43
N LEU A 58 -5.61 19.50 -5.53
CA LEU A 58 -4.82 20.02 -6.64
C LEU A 58 -5.74 20.76 -7.62
N LYS A 59 -5.33 21.94 -8.08
CA LYS A 59 -6.07 22.72 -9.08
C LYS A 59 -5.35 22.65 -10.42
N ASP A 60 -6.08 22.41 -11.50
CA ASP A 60 -5.53 22.51 -12.86
C ASP A 60 -5.39 24.00 -13.26
N LYS A 61 -4.75 24.28 -14.40
CA LYS A 61 -4.56 25.62 -14.99
C LYS A 61 -5.88 26.40 -15.19
N ARG A 62 -7.01 25.69 -15.23
CA ARG A 62 -8.36 26.25 -15.35
C ARG A 62 -9.06 26.48 -14.00
N GLY A 63 -8.37 26.23 -12.89
CA GLY A 63 -8.91 26.33 -11.53
C GLY A 63 -9.86 25.20 -11.13
N GLN A 64 -9.98 24.15 -11.95
CA GLN A 64 -10.81 22.98 -11.64
C GLN A 64 -10.03 22.01 -10.74
N GLN A 65 -10.70 21.41 -9.77
CA GLN A 65 -10.09 20.40 -8.91
C GLN A 65 -9.73 19.16 -9.73
N ASN A 66 -8.45 18.80 -9.76
CA ASN A 66 -7.90 17.70 -10.54
C ASN A 66 -7.07 16.74 -9.67
N GLY A 67 -7.76 16.13 -8.71
CA GLY A 67 -7.17 15.14 -7.80
C GLY A 67 -6.83 15.70 -6.41
N LYS A 68 -6.47 14.79 -5.51
CA LYS A 68 -6.09 15.08 -4.14
C LYS A 68 -4.75 14.43 -3.83
N LEU A 69 -3.91 15.14 -3.10
CA LEU A 69 -2.60 14.67 -2.66
C LEU A 69 -2.59 14.55 -1.13
N LYS A 70 -2.26 13.36 -0.61
CA LYS A 70 -2.01 13.15 0.82
C LYS A 70 -0.55 13.48 1.10
N VAL A 71 -0.30 14.43 2.01
CA VAL A 71 1.05 14.90 2.34
C VAL A 71 1.24 14.93 3.85
N LYS A 72 2.47 14.63 4.28
CA LYS A 72 3.00 14.90 5.62
C LYS A 72 4.20 15.82 5.44
N ILE A 73 4.26 16.92 6.19
CA ILE A 73 5.32 17.92 6.09
C ILE A 73 6.03 18.03 7.44
N ASP A 74 7.32 17.72 7.45
CA ASP A 74 8.21 17.88 8.59
C ASP A 74 9.31 18.88 8.23
N ILE A 75 9.47 19.93 9.03
CA ILE A 75 10.52 20.93 8.85
C ILE A 75 11.62 20.64 9.87
N VAL A 76 12.84 20.46 9.37
CA VAL A 76 14.00 20.09 10.18
C VAL A 76 15.10 21.15 10.04
N PRO A 77 15.78 21.54 11.14
CA PRO A 77 16.96 22.39 11.06
C PRO A 77 18.10 21.69 10.32
N LYS A 78 18.96 22.49 9.68
CA LYS A 78 20.09 22.00 8.88
C LYS A 78 21.03 21.08 9.66
N GLU A 79 21.35 21.45 10.90
CA GLU A 79 22.22 20.65 11.79
C GLU A 79 21.63 19.25 12.07
N HIS A 80 20.31 19.18 12.21
CA HIS A 80 19.61 17.91 12.43
C HIS A 80 19.57 17.07 11.15
N ALA A 81 19.36 17.70 10.00
CA ALA A 81 19.37 17.01 8.71
C ALA A 81 20.75 16.42 8.37
N GLU A 82 21.84 17.11 8.71
CA GLU A 82 23.21 16.65 8.47
C GLU A 82 23.63 15.52 9.41
N SER A 83 23.11 15.48 10.65
CA SER A 83 23.40 14.42 11.62
C SER A 83 22.57 13.16 11.38
N PHE A 84 21.36 13.30 10.86
CA PHE A 84 20.43 12.20 10.59
C PHE A 84 20.07 12.14 9.10
N ILE A 85 21.09 11.90 8.27
CA ILE A 85 20.91 11.75 6.83
C ILE A 85 20.03 10.54 6.56
N VAL A 86 18.90 10.78 5.91
CA VAL A 86 18.08 9.72 5.34
C VAL A 86 18.62 9.32 3.98
N GLY A 87 18.73 8.02 3.79
CA GLY A 87 19.15 7.43 2.54
C GLY A 87 18.13 7.62 1.41
N ASP A 88 18.62 7.61 0.19
CA ASP A 88 17.81 7.69 -1.04
C ASP A 88 17.02 6.38 -1.27
N GLY A 89 17.54 5.27 -0.73
CA GLY A 89 16.99 3.93 -0.94
C GLY A 89 16.65 3.15 0.32
N ARG A 90 15.93 2.04 0.13
CA ARG A 90 15.57 1.09 1.20
C ARG A 90 16.77 0.40 1.85
N SER A 91 17.92 0.39 1.17
CA SER A 91 19.20 -0.19 1.63
C SER A 91 20.00 0.75 2.53
N GLU A 92 19.61 2.01 2.59
CA GLU A 92 20.30 3.08 3.31
C GLU A 92 19.52 3.44 4.59
N PRO A 93 20.10 4.20 5.54
CA PRO A 93 19.43 4.52 6.80
C PRO A 93 18.06 5.17 6.54
N ASN A 94 17.01 4.46 6.93
CA ASN A 94 15.63 4.85 6.67
C ASN A 94 14.87 5.01 7.99
N HIS A 95 15.24 6.06 8.72
CA HIS A 95 14.63 6.42 10.00
C HIS A 95 13.26 7.11 9.78
N SER A 96 13.18 8.10 8.88
CA SER A 96 11.95 8.89 8.64
C SER A 96 11.90 9.45 7.21
N PRO A 97 11.03 8.99 6.30
CA PRO A 97 9.88 8.09 6.52
C PRO A 97 10.21 6.61 6.30
N TYR A 98 9.84 5.74 7.25
CA TYR A 98 10.01 4.28 7.10
C TYR A 98 9.27 3.76 5.85
N LEU A 99 10.01 3.29 4.83
CA LEU A 99 9.42 2.66 3.65
C LEU A 99 9.16 1.18 3.93
N PRO A 100 7.88 0.75 4.03
CA PRO A 100 7.58 -0.65 4.30
C PRO A 100 8.02 -1.56 3.13
N PRO A 101 8.11 -2.87 3.39
CA PRO A 101 7.79 -3.94 2.47
C PRO A 101 7.20 -3.58 1.09
N PRO A 102 7.80 -3.78 -0.10
CA PRO A 102 6.97 -3.87 -1.29
C PRO A 102 6.07 -5.10 -1.12
N VAL A 103 4.79 -4.86 -0.88
CA VAL A 103 3.77 -5.92 -0.79
C VAL A 103 3.37 -6.36 -2.19
N GLY A 104 3.22 -7.66 -2.41
CA GLY A 104 2.73 -8.20 -3.68
C GLY A 104 3.77 -8.35 -4.81
N ARG A 105 5.08 -8.24 -4.52
CA ARG A 105 6.11 -8.61 -5.49
C ARG A 105 6.18 -10.14 -5.62
N ILE A 106 6.32 -10.64 -6.85
CA ILE A 106 6.51 -12.07 -7.11
C ILE A 106 7.82 -12.51 -6.45
N VAL A 107 7.72 -13.49 -5.57
CA VAL A 107 8.86 -14.16 -4.92
C VAL A 107 9.03 -15.50 -5.62
N TRP A 108 10.09 -15.61 -6.42
CA TRP A 108 10.45 -16.85 -7.09
C TRP A 108 10.75 -17.92 -6.06
N SER A 109 9.88 -18.93 -6.02
CA SER A 109 9.97 -20.06 -5.11
C SER A 109 9.87 -21.34 -5.92
N LEU A 110 10.67 -22.35 -5.56
CA LEU A 110 10.59 -23.68 -6.18
C LEU A 110 9.34 -24.46 -5.75
N ASN A 111 8.55 -23.93 -4.80
CA ASN A 111 7.29 -24.55 -4.41
C ASN A 111 6.15 -24.13 -5.38
N PRO A 112 5.58 -25.07 -6.15
CA PRO A 112 4.55 -24.77 -7.15
C PRO A 112 3.26 -24.18 -6.54
N TRP A 113 2.96 -24.49 -5.28
CA TRP A 113 1.79 -23.92 -4.59
C TRP A 113 1.97 -22.44 -4.26
N THR A 114 3.20 -22.02 -3.90
CA THR A 114 3.50 -20.61 -3.65
C THR A 114 3.48 -19.79 -4.93
N MET A 115 3.92 -20.36 -6.06
CA MET A 115 3.85 -19.71 -7.36
C MET A 115 2.41 -19.60 -7.87
N LEU A 116 1.59 -20.66 -7.73
CA LEU A 116 0.17 -20.62 -8.10
C LEU A 116 -0.59 -19.55 -7.30
N ASN A 117 -0.30 -19.42 -6.00
CA ASN A 117 -0.92 -18.40 -5.14
C ASN A 117 -0.52 -16.96 -5.49
N GLN A 118 0.65 -16.75 -6.09
CA GLN A 118 1.13 -15.42 -6.49
C GLN A 118 0.67 -15.02 -7.89
N CYS A 119 0.56 -15.99 -8.82
CA CYS A 119 0.20 -15.71 -10.21
C CYS A 119 -1.31 -15.73 -10.48
N VAL A 120 -2.10 -16.43 -9.66
CA VAL A 120 -3.53 -16.65 -9.92
C VAL A 120 -4.37 -15.96 -8.84
N ALA A 121 -5.30 -15.11 -9.29
CA ALA A 121 -6.26 -14.46 -8.40
C ALA A 121 -7.08 -15.50 -7.60
N PRO A 122 -7.47 -15.20 -6.35
CA PRO A 122 -8.11 -16.16 -5.45
C PRO A 122 -9.39 -16.79 -6.03
N GLY A 123 -10.13 -16.06 -6.87
CA GLY A 123 -11.33 -16.57 -7.54
C GLY A 123 -11.05 -17.65 -8.61
N ALA A 124 -9.91 -17.56 -9.33
CA ALA A 124 -9.51 -18.57 -10.30
C ALA A 124 -8.88 -19.80 -9.62
N ARG A 125 -8.18 -19.60 -8.49
CA ARG A 125 -7.59 -20.69 -7.69
C ARG A 125 -8.64 -21.72 -7.25
N ASN A 126 -9.77 -21.26 -6.72
CA ASN A 126 -10.82 -22.15 -6.23
C ASN A 126 -11.42 -23.02 -7.35
N LYS A 127 -11.50 -22.49 -8.57
CA LYS A 127 -11.98 -23.24 -9.74
C LYS A 127 -10.98 -24.32 -10.16
N VAL A 128 -9.69 -24.01 -10.16
CA VAL A 128 -8.62 -24.98 -10.49
C VAL A 128 -8.57 -26.11 -9.47
N ILE A 129 -8.64 -25.80 -8.17
CA ILE A 129 -8.65 -26.83 -7.11
C ILE A 129 -9.90 -27.73 -7.25
N CYS A 130 -11.07 -27.15 -7.47
CA CYS A 130 -12.30 -27.92 -7.67
C CYS A 130 -12.20 -28.84 -8.89
N ALA A 131 -11.65 -28.36 -10.01
CA ALA A 131 -11.44 -29.18 -11.21
C ALA A 131 -10.47 -30.35 -10.95
N ILE A 132 -9.37 -30.12 -10.23
CA ILE A 132 -8.43 -31.18 -9.84
C ILE A 132 -9.11 -32.22 -8.96
N CYS A 133 -9.91 -31.80 -7.97
CA CYS A 133 -10.66 -32.72 -7.12
C CYS A 133 -11.65 -33.58 -7.93
N CYS A 134 -12.40 -32.97 -8.86
CA CYS A 134 -13.33 -33.70 -9.73
C CYS A 134 -12.62 -34.73 -10.61
N ILE A 135 -11.48 -34.38 -11.20
CA ILE A 135 -10.67 -35.31 -12.02
C ILE A 135 -10.16 -36.46 -11.15
N LEU A 136 -9.67 -36.16 -9.93
CA LEU A 136 -9.17 -37.17 -9.01
C LEU A 136 -10.27 -38.15 -8.59
N CYS A 137 -11.50 -37.66 -8.33
CA CYS A 137 -12.65 -38.52 -8.06
C CYS A 137 -12.99 -39.44 -9.24
N LEU A 138 -12.93 -38.94 -10.48
CA LEU A 138 -13.16 -39.77 -11.67
C LEU A 138 -12.11 -40.87 -11.82
N VAL A 139 -10.83 -40.54 -11.64
CA VAL A 139 -9.73 -41.51 -11.71
C VAL A 139 -9.90 -42.60 -10.64
N ILE A 140 -10.21 -42.22 -9.40
CA ILE A 140 -10.46 -43.17 -8.31
C ILE A 140 -11.66 -44.06 -8.64
N PHE A 141 -12.74 -43.49 -9.18
CA PHE A 141 -13.91 -44.27 -9.57
C PHE A 141 -13.57 -45.32 -10.64
N PHE A 142 -12.80 -44.94 -11.66
CA PHE A 142 -12.34 -45.88 -12.70
C PHE A 142 -11.43 -46.98 -12.14
N LEU A 143 -10.59 -46.69 -11.16
CA LEU A 143 -9.71 -47.70 -10.54
C LEU A 143 -10.46 -48.64 -9.58
N LEU A 144 -11.54 -48.19 -8.96
CA LEU A 144 -12.34 -49.00 -8.03
C LEU A 144 -13.44 -49.81 -8.73
N LEU A 145 -13.88 -49.40 -9.93
CA LEU A 145 -14.92 -50.07 -10.72
C LEU A 145 -14.65 -51.58 -10.95
N PRO A 146 -13.43 -52.02 -11.33
CA PRO A 146 -13.13 -53.44 -11.52
C PRO A 146 -13.24 -54.25 -10.22
N ASN A 147 -12.82 -53.65 -9.10
CA ASN A 147 -12.85 -54.31 -7.79
C ASN A 147 -14.29 -54.50 -7.30
N ILE A 148 -15.13 -53.47 -7.47
CA ILE A 148 -16.56 -53.55 -7.08
C ILE A 148 -17.30 -54.55 -7.98
N MET A 149 -17.05 -54.55 -9.29
CA MET A 149 -17.67 -55.50 -10.21
C MET A 149 -17.23 -56.95 -9.94
N GLY A 150 -15.97 -57.16 -9.56
CA GLY A 150 -15.47 -58.48 -9.16
C GLY A 150 -16.22 -59.07 -7.96
N GLU A 151 -16.41 -58.26 -6.91
CA GLU A 151 -17.15 -58.67 -5.70
C GLU A 151 -18.64 -58.93 -5.98
N VAL A 152 -19.29 -58.09 -6.79
CA VAL A 152 -20.72 -58.27 -7.13
C VAL A 152 -20.93 -59.56 -7.94
N ILE A 153 -20.04 -59.87 -8.88
CA ILE A 153 -20.12 -61.12 -9.66
C ILE A 153 -19.88 -62.32 -8.75
N ALA A 154 -18.89 -62.26 -7.87
CA ALA A 154 -18.60 -63.33 -6.91
C ALA A 154 -19.80 -63.58 -5.97
N GLY A 155 -20.46 -62.53 -5.48
CA GLY A 155 -21.64 -62.63 -4.62
C GLY A 155 -22.93 -63.08 -5.31
N ILE A 156 -23.03 -63.00 -6.63
CA ILE A 156 -24.17 -63.52 -7.41
C ILE A 156 -23.99 -65.00 -7.76
N ILE A 157 -22.74 -65.47 -7.88
CA ILE A 157 -22.40 -66.85 -8.26
C ILE A 157 -22.44 -67.81 -7.04
N VAL A 158 -22.34 -67.27 -5.82
CA VAL A 158 -22.53 -68.01 -4.56
C VAL A 158 -24.00 -67.99 -4.15
#